data_AF-A0A920LDT5-F1
#
_entry.id   AF-A0A920LDT5-F1
#
_cell.length_a   1.000
_cell.length_b   1.000
_cell.length_c   1.000
_cell.angle_alpha   90.00
_cell.angle_beta   90.00
_cell.angle_gamma   90.00
#
_symmetry.space_group_name_H-M   'P 1'
#
loop_
_entity.id
_entity.type
_entity.pdbx_description
1 polymer ?
#
loop_
_entity_poly.entity_id
_entity_poly.type
_entity_poly.pdbx_seq_one_letter_code
_entity_poly.pdbx_strand_id
1 'polypeptide(L)'
;MSKSSENFILPENLFNGNSELIEKGFEPMVVKFLMYQAHYRNTLDLSNESLLAAEKGYKKLMQSFFDIDNLHPSNNENIEYESIIKKCYDAMLDDFNSPKLISHLFEISRIIENVKRKRILYHKINK
;
A
#
# COMPACT_ATOMS: atom_id res chain seq x y z
N MET A 1 10.50 -16.38 -13.42
CA MET A 1 11.95 -16.09 -13.39
C MET A 1 12.72 -17.40 -13.44
N SER A 2 13.73 -17.53 -14.29
CA SER A 2 14.54 -18.74 -14.42
C SER A 2 16.02 -18.39 -14.53
N LYS A 3 16.87 -19.15 -13.84
CA LYS A 3 18.34 -19.00 -13.91
C LYS A 3 18.88 -19.33 -15.31
N SER A 4 18.24 -20.26 -16.01
CA SER A 4 18.68 -20.71 -17.35
C SER A 4 18.40 -19.71 -18.46
N SER A 5 17.46 -18.77 -18.25
CA SER A 5 17.06 -17.78 -19.25
C SER A 5 17.63 -16.39 -18.98
N GLU A 6 18.61 -16.28 -18.06
CA GLU A 6 19.17 -15.02 -17.54
C GLU A 6 18.13 -14.01 -17.02
N ASN A 7 16.89 -14.47 -16.82
CA ASN A 7 15.76 -13.67 -16.35
C ASN A 7 15.45 -14.04 -14.90
N PHE A 8 16.40 -13.73 -14.04
CA PHE A 8 16.31 -13.92 -12.59
C PHE A 8 17.00 -12.79 -11.85
N ILE A 9 16.54 -12.50 -10.65
CA ILE A 9 17.19 -11.57 -9.73
C ILE A 9 17.29 -12.24 -8.35
N LEU A 10 18.44 -12.10 -7.70
CA LEU A 10 18.61 -12.58 -6.33
C LEU A 10 17.93 -11.60 -5.36
N PRO A 11 17.36 -12.08 -4.24
CA PRO A 11 16.76 -11.19 -3.24
C PRO A 11 17.73 -10.09 -2.76
N GLU A 12 19.00 -10.43 -2.55
CA GLU A 12 20.02 -9.44 -2.16
C GLU A 12 20.18 -8.34 -3.22
N ASN A 13 20.17 -8.71 -4.50
CA ASN A 13 20.28 -7.78 -5.63
C ASN A 13 19.06 -6.87 -5.75
N LEU A 14 17.86 -7.36 -5.39
CA LEU A 14 16.65 -6.52 -5.28
C LEU A 14 16.80 -5.41 -4.24
N PHE A 15 17.47 -5.71 -3.13
CA PHE A 15 17.58 -4.78 -2.01
C PHE A 15 18.71 -3.76 -2.20
N ASN A 16 19.84 -4.19 -2.74
CA ASN A 16 21.01 -3.32 -2.95
C ASN A 16 21.02 -2.64 -4.34
N GLY A 17 20.19 -3.08 -5.29
CA GLY A 17 20.13 -2.52 -6.64
C GLY A 17 21.17 -3.06 -7.63
N ASN A 18 21.91 -4.11 -7.27
CA ASN A 18 22.96 -4.70 -8.10
C ASN A 18 22.38 -5.64 -9.17
N SER A 19 21.58 -5.12 -10.10
CA SER A 19 20.97 -5.87 -11.19
C SER A 19 20.53 -4.96 -12.33
N GLU A 20 20.76 -5.36 -13.58
CA GLU A 20 20.33 -4.61 -14.77
C GLU A 20 18.80 -4.57 -14.95
N LEU A 21 18.07 -5.49 -14.30
CA LEU A 21 16.61 -5.58 -14.36
C LEU A 21 15.88 -4.49 -13.56
N ILE A 22 16.58 -3.74 -12.70
CA ILE A 22 16.01 -2.71 -11.82
C ILE A 22 16.89 -1.47 -11.79
N GLU A 23 16.30 -0.28 -11.64
CA GLU A 23 17.05 0.98 -11.69
C GLU A 23 17.71 1.37 -10.36
N LYS A 24 17.27 0.76 -9.26
CA LYS A 24 17.73 1.02 -7.89
C LYS A 24 17.39 -0.13 -6.94
N GLY A 25 17.95 -0.09 -5.73
CA GLY A 25 17.52 -0.97 -4.63
C GLY A 25 16.15 -0.61 -4.08
N PHE A 26 15.41 -1.63 -3.66
CA PHE A 26 14.09 -1.49 -3.03
C PHE A 26 14.10 -1.99 -1.59
N GLU A 27 13.38 -1.31 -0.70
CA GLU A 27 13.22 -1.78 0.68
C GLU A 27 12.49 -3.15 0.72
N PRO A 28 12.87 -4.07 1.62
CA PRO A 28 12.21 -5.38 1.72
C PRO A 28 10.70 -5.30 1.90
N MET A 29 10.21 -4.27 2.61
CA MET A 29 8.78 -4.05 2.82
C MET A 29 8.05 -3.61 1.54
N VAL A 30 8.72 -2.89 0.65
CA VAL A 30 8.16 -2.54 -0.67
C VAL A 30 8.02 -3.78 -1.53
N VAL A 31 9.04 -4.64 -1.55
CA VAL A 31 8.99 -5.91 -2.29
C VAL A 31 7.89 -6.82 -1.74
N LYS A 32 7.77 -6.92 -0.41
CA LYS A 32 6.69 -7.66 0.24
C LYS A 32 5.31 -7.08 -0.09
N PHE A 33 5.19 -5.76 -0.12
CA PHE A 33 3.95 -5.09 -0.51
C PHE A 33 3.56 -5.40 -1.96
N LEU A 34 4.52 -5.39 -2.90
CA LEU A 34 4.31 -5.83 -4.29
C LEU A 34 3.79 -7.27 -4.34
N MET A 35 4.40 -8.20 -3.59
CA MET A 35 3.96 -9.60 -3.55
C MET A 35 2.50 -9.73 -3.10
N TYR A 36 2.05 -8.90 -2.16
CA TYR A 36 0.66 -8.90 -1.70
C TYR A 36 -0.34 -8.23 -2.65
N GLN A 37 0.13 -7.51 -3.67
CA GLN A 37 -0.74 -6.97 -4.73
C GLN A 37 -1.18 -8.02 -5.74
N ALA A 38 -0.55 -9.21 -5.75
CA ALA A 38 -1.03 -10.37 -6.49
C ALA A 38 -1.64 -11.40 -5.54
N HIS A 39 -2.70 -12.07 -5.98
CA HIS A 39 -3.21 -13.23 -5.27
C HIS A 39 -2.11 -14.32 -5.25
N TYR A 40 -1.97 -15.05 -4.15
CA TYR A 40 -0.88 -16.04 -4.01
C TYR A 40 -0.91 -17.17 -5.06
N ARG A 41 -2.08 -17.38 -5.70
CA ARG A 41 -2.31 -18.34 -6.78
C ARG A 41 -2.03 -17.79 -8.17
N ASN A 42 -1.87 -16.47 -8.31
CA ASN A 42 -1.66 -15.81 -9.59
C ASN A 42 -0.17 -15.59 -9.83
N THR A 43 0.21 -15.51 -11.09
CA THR A 43 1.55 -15.06 -11.47
C THR A 43 1.76 -13.63 -11.03
N LEU A 44 2.84 -13.40 -10.27
CA LEU A 44 3.32 -12.06 -9.93
C LEU A 44 4.27 -11.58 -11.04
N ASP A 45 3.97 -10.42 -11.62
CA ASP A 45 4.93 -9.70 -12.46
C ASP A 45 5.89 -8.91 -11.56
N LEU A 46 7.18 -9.22 -11.65
CA LEU A 46 8.23 -8.53 -10.92
C LEU A 46 9.11 -7.82 -11.92
N SER A 47 8.73 -6.58 -12.21
CA SER A 47 9.39 -5.64 -13.12
C SER A 47 9.79 -4.36 -12.38
N ASN A 48 10.76 -3.61 -12.92
CA ASN A 48 11.14 -2.31 -12.36
C ASN A 48 9.93 -1.37 -12.19
N GLU A 49 9.05 -1.32 -13.19
CA GLU A 49 7.82 -0.53 -13.16
C GLU A 49 6.88 -0.94 -12.02
N SER A 50 6.68 -2.25 -11.84
CA SER A 50 5.85 -2.78 -10.75
C SER A 50 6.43 -2.44 -9.37
N LEU A 51 7.75 -2.50 -9.20
CA LEU A 51 8.44 -2.19 -7.95
C LEU A 51 8.35 -0.70 -7.60
N LEU A 52 8.53 0.18 -8.59
CA LEU A 52 8.36 1.63 -8.41
C LEU A 52 6.92 2.00 -8.05
N ALA A 53 5.95 1.37 -8.72
CA ALA A 53 4.53 1.56 -8.42
C ALA A 53 4.19 1.07 -7.00
N ALA A 54 4.71 -0.10 -6.61
CA ALA A 54 4.55 -0.64 -5.27
C ALA A 54 5.18 0.27 -4.21
N GLU A 55 6.36 0.83 -4.46
CA GLU A 55 7.01 1.76 -3.53
C GLU A 55 6.15 3.00 -3.27
N LYS A 56 5.62 3.60 -4.35
CA LYS A 56 4.73 4.76 -4.25
C LYS A 56 3.44 4.41 -3.50
N GLY A 57 2.85 3.26 -3.80
CA GLY A 57 1.65 2.77 -3.12
C GLY A 57 1.88 2.52 -1.63
N TYR A 58 2.98 1.85 -1.30
CA TYR A 58 3.38 1.54 0.08
C TYR A 58 3.59 2.82 0.89
N LYS A 59 4.39 3.76 0.38
CA LYS A 59 4.64 5.05 1.04
C LYS A 59 3.35 5.82 1.30
N LYS A 60 2.41 5.82 0.35
CA LYS A 60 1.10 6.46 0.51
C LYS A 60 0.28 5.83 1.63
N LEU A 61 0.21 4.50 1.68
CA LEU A 61 -0.50 3.77 2.75
C LEU A 61 0.12 4.03 4.13
N MET A 62 1.45 3.95 4.21
CA MET A 62 2.17 4.20 5.47
C MET A 62 2.02 5.65 5.94
N GLN A 63 2.02 6.62 5.02
CA GLN A 63 1.75 8.01 5.38
C GLN A 63 0.36 8.16 6.02
N SER A 64 -0.68 7.53 5.44
CA SER A 64 -2.01 7.54 6.04
C SER A 64 -2.06 6.84 7.39
N PHE A 65 -1.30 5.75 7.57
CA PHE A 65 -1.17 5.07 8.85
C PHE A 65 -0.58 6.00 9.92
N PHE A 66 0.49 6.74 9.63
CA PHE A 66 1.06 7.70 10.59
C PHE A 66 0.21 8.96 10.77
N ASP A 67 -0.53 9.36 9.74
CA ASP A 67 -1.41 10.54 9.81
C ASP A 67 -2.56 10.33 10.80
N ILE A 68 -3.02 9.09 11.00
CA ILE A 68 -4.16 8.80 11.89
C ILE A 68 -3.88 9.20 13.34
N ASP A 69 -2.64 9.02 13.82
CA ASP A 69 -2.23 9.36 15.19
C ASP A 69 -2.28 10.88 15.45
N ASN A 70 -2.24 11.67 14.38
CA ASN A 70 -2.32 13.12 14.44
C ASN A 70 -3.75 13.67 14.24
N LEU A 71 -4.73 12.78 14.02
CA LEU A 71 -6.13 13.16 13.90
C LEU A 71 -6.78 13.15 15.28
N HIS A 72 -7.41 14.27 15.65
CA HIS A 72 -8.23 14.33 16.85
C HIS A 72 -9.67 13.93 16.53
N PRO A 73 -10.31 13.13 17.40
CA PRO A 73 -11.72 12.79 17.23
C PRO A 73 -12.57 14.07 17.28
N SER A 74 -13.61 14.11 16.45
CA SER A 74 -14.64 15.15 16.48
C SER A 74 -15.94 14.55 16.99
N ASN A 75 -16.81 15.35 17.61
CA ASN A 75 -18.11 14.89 18.14
C ASN A 75 -19.11 14.43 17.05
N ASN A 76 -18.75 14.48 15.77
CA ASN A 76 -19.57 14.01 14.68
C ASN A 76 -19.31 12.52 14.41
N GLU A 77 -20.20 11.66 14.89
CA GLU A 77 -20.31 10.25 14.55
C GLU A 77 -20.92 10.11 13.15
N ASN A 78 -20.12 10.22 12.08
CA ASN A 78 -20.63 9.97 10.72
C ASN A 78 -19.52 9.57 9.74
N ILE A 79 -18.59 8.73 10.18
CA ILE A 79 -17.63 8.09 9.28
C ILE A 79 -17.95 6.61 9.26
N GLU A 80 -18.46 6.13 8.14
CA GLU A 80 -18.88 4.74 7.93
C GLU A 80 -17.65 3.83 7.68
N TYR A 81 -16.73 3.74 8.65
CA TYR A 81 -15.50 2.95 8.53
C TYR A 81 -15.73 1.46 8.87
N GLU A 82 -16.73 1.14 9.69
CA GLU A 82 -17.06 -0.24 10.10
C GLU A 82 -17.36 -1.14 8.90
N SER A 83 -18.11 -0.62 7.92
CA SER A 83 -18.40 -1.32 6.66
C SER A 83 -17.11 -1.68 5.90
N ILE A 84 -16.11 -0.78 5.89
CA ILE A 84 -14.83 -1.03 5.22
C ILE A 84 -14.00 -2.05 6.01
N ILE A 85 -14.00 -1.97 7.34
CA ILE A 85 -13.34 -2.99 8.18
C ILE A 85 -13.94 -4.37 7.91
N LYS A 86 -15.27 -4.48 7.83
CA LYS A 86 -15.93 -5.74 7.48
C LYS A 86 -15.46 -6.25 6.10
N LYS A 87 -15.40 -5.37 5.08
CA LYS A 87 -14.87 -5.73 3.76
C LYS A 87 -13.43 -6.22 3.80
N CYS A 88 -12.57 -5.66 4.67
CA CYS A 88 -11.21 -6.15 4.88
C CYS A 88 -11.20 -7.59 5.41
N TYR A 89 -12.04 -7.90 6.41
CA TYR A 89 -12.18 -9.27 6.92
C TYR A 89 -12.75 -10.22 5.86
N ASP A 90 -13.81 -9.81 5.17
CA ASP A 90 -14.42 -10.60 4.11
C ASP A 90 -13.40 -10.92 3.00
N ALA A 91 -12.52 -9.97 2.64
CA ALA A 91 -11.45 -10.20 1.67
C ALA A 91 -10.41 -11.23 2.15
N MET A 92 -10.11 -11.27 3.45
CA MET A 92 -9.18 -12.26 4.00
C MET A 92 -9.81 -13.65 4.12
N LEU A 93 -11.12 -13.72 4.36
CA LEU A 93 -11.88 -14.97 4.38
C LEU A 93 -12.12 -15.54 2.97
N ASP A 94 -12.08 -14.68 1.95
CA ASP A 94 -12.11 -15.03 0.52
C ASP A 94 -10.71 -15.49 0.06
N ASP A 95 -10.29 -16.69 0.43
CA ASP A 95 -9.03 -17.33 -0.01
C ASP A 95 -7.77 -16.45 0.21
N PHE A 96 -7.70 -15.69 1.31
CA PHE A 96 -6.60 -14.76 1.59
C PHE A 96 -6.36 -13.73 0.46
N ASN A 97 -7.43 -13.14 -0.08
CA ASN A 97 -7.38 -12.17 -1.17
C ASN A 97 -6.77 -10.82 -0.76
N SER A 98 -5.44 -10.80 -0.60
CA SER A 98 -4.65 -9.62 -0.24
C SER A 98 -4.76 -8.44 -1.22
N PRO A 99 -4.89 -8.63 -2.56
CA PRO A 99 -5.09 -7.50 -3.46
C PRO A 99 -6.39 -6.73 -3.15
N LYS A 100 -7.47 -7.47 -2.85
CA LYS A 100 -8.76 -6.88 -2.47
C LYS A 100 -8.70 -6.22 -1.10
N LEU A 101 -8.03 -6.84 -0.12
CA LEU A 101 -7.74 -6.21 1.17
C LEU A 101 -7.02 -4.87 0.99
N ILE A 102 -5.94 -4.83 0.19
CA ILE A 102 -5.16 -3.61 -0.06
C ILE A 102 -6.04 -2.52 -0.68
N SER A 103 -6.97 -2.88 -1.58
CA SER A 103 -7.94 -1.93 -2.14
C SER A 103 -8.77 -1.26 -1.05
N HIS A 104 -9.31 -2.04 -0.11
CA HIS A 104 -10.09 -1.51 1.02
C HIS A 104 -9.23 -0.67 1.98
N LEU A 105 -7.97 -1.04 2.20
CA LEU A 105 -7.04 -0.20 2.97
C LEU A 105 -6.80 1.16 2.30
N PHE A 106 -6.77 1.23 0.97
CA PHE A 106 -6.70 2.50 0.24
C PHE A 106 -8.00 3.32 0.35
N GLU A 107 -9.17 2.70 0.51
CA GLU A 107 -10.41 3.41 0.85
C GLU A 107 -10.28 4.12 2.20
N ILE A 108 -9.74 3.42 3.21
CA ILE A 108 -9.45 4.01 4.54
C ILE A 108 -8.43 5.15 4.44
N SER A 109 -7.34 4.95 3.70
CA SER A 109 -6.33 5.97 3.43
C SER A 109 -6.94 7.25 2.83
N ARG A 110 -7.91 7.11 1.92
CA ARG A 110 -8.63 8.25 1.33
C ARG A 110 -9.50 8.97 2.35
N ILE A 111 -10.14 8.26 3.27
CA ILE A 111 -10.93 8.87 4.36
C ILE A 111 -10.02 9.71 5.27
N ILE A 112 -8.89 9.14 5.70
CA ILE A 112 -7.89 9.82 6.53
C ILE A 112 -7.41 11.12 5.85
N GLU A 113 -7.03 11.04 4.58
CA GLU A 113 -6.59 12.19 3.80
C GLU A 113 -7.68 13.28 3.69
N ASN A 114 -8.93 12.88 3.47
CA ASN A 114 -10.05 13.83 3.41
C ASN A 114 -10.28 14.56 4.74
N VAL A 115 -10.20 13.85 5.86
CA VAL A 115 -10.33 14.44 7.21
C VAL A 115 -9.19 15.42 7.47
N LYS A 116 -7.95 15.01 7.17
CA LYS A 116 -6.75 15.86 7.29
C LYS A 116 -6.88 17.15 6.48
N ARG A 117 -7.32 17.07 5.23
CA ARG A 117 -7.54 18.25 4.36
C ARG A 117 -8.58 19.21 4.92
N LYS A 118 -9.75 18.71 5.34
CA LYS A 118 -10.82 19.53 5.92
C LYS A 118 -10.34 20.32 7.14
N ARG A 119 -9.53 19.69 8.00
CA ARG A 119 -8.93 20.34 9.17
C ARG A 119 -7.97 21.47 8.78
N ILE A 120 -7.09 21.26 7.79
CA ILE A 120 -6.17 22.29 7.31
C ILE A 120 -6.94 23.50 6.76
N LEU A 121 -8.00 23.27 6.00
CA LEU A 121 -8.84 24.35 5.45
C LEU A 121 -9.53 25.16 6.56
N TYR A 122 -10.06 24.49 7.59
CA TYR A 122 -10.68 25.16 8.74
C TYR A 122 -9.70 26.09 9.48
N HIS A 123 -8.45 25.66 9.66
CA HIS A 123 -7.42 26.51 10.31
C HIS A 123 -6.97 27.69 9.43
N LYS A 124 -7.08 27.59 8.10
CA LYS A 124 -6.75 28.68 7.18
C LYS A 124 -7.84 29.76 7.10
N ILE A 125 -9.11 29.37 7.26
CA ILE A 125 -10.25 30.31 7.19
C ILE A 125 -10.42 31.09 8.50
N ASN A 126 -10.04 30.49 9.64
CA ASN A 126 -10.19 31.11 10.97
C ASN A 126 -8.90 31.83 11.46
N LYS A 127 -8.00 32.18 10.56
CA LYS A 127 -6.84 33.07 10.79
C LYS A 127 -7.01 34.31 9.94
#